data_AF-A0A3C2AD58-F1
#
_entry.id   AF-A0A3C2AD58-F1
#
_cell.length_a   1.000
_cell.length_b   1.000
_cell.length_c   1.000
_cell.angle_alpha   90.00
_cell.angle_beta   90.00
_cell.angle_gamma   90.00
#
_symmetry.space_group_name_H-M   'P 1'
#
loop_
_entity.id
_entity.type
_entity.pdbx_description
1 polymer ?
#
loop_
_entity_poly.entity_id
_entity_poly.type
_entity_poly.pdbx_seq_one_letter_code
_entity_poly.pdbx_strand_id
1 'polypeptide(L)'
;YGTASGLGGRSRLRSYPEDRYSGAHTSFYGTEFRWNLTEEFTPFNIYIMKDIRTALQIAFFYEAGSVADKVSELGDIVKSSYGAGFRMVTASGIVFRADVATGNEGVEITVIIGYPWEPL
;
A
#
# COMPACT_ATOMS: atom_id res chain seq x y z
N TYR A 1 28.38 -5.89 -7.17
CA TYR A 1 26.93 -6.11 -7.20
C TYR A 1 26.36 -5.56 -5.90
N GLY A 2 25.72 -4.40 -5.95
CA GLY A 2 24.95 -3.88 -4.82
C GLY A 2 23.50 -4.23 -5.07
N THR A 3 22.82 -4.86 -4.13
CA THR A 3 21.38 -5.12 -4.24
C THR A 3 20.67 -3.80 -3.96
N ALA A 4 20.04 -3.21 -4.98
CA ALA A 4 19.15 -2.07 -4.76
C ALA A 4 17.87 -2.56 -4.05
N SER A 5 17.03 -1.61 -3.65
CA SER A 5 15.78 -1.95 -2.99
C SER A 5 14.87 -2.76 -3.94
N GLY A 6 14.27 -3.84 -3.43
CA GLY A 6 13.27 -4.62 -4.14
C GLY A 6 11.99 -3.83 -4.42
N LEU A 7 11.24 -4.30 -5.41
CA LEU A 7 9.87 -3.88 -5.73
C LEU A 7 8.92 -5.06 -5.53
N GLY A 8 7.71 -4.74 -5.08
CA GLY A 8 6.71 -5.71 -4.64
C GLY A 8 6.50 -5.60 -3.14
N GLY A 9 5.35 -6.09 -2.67
CA GLY A 9 4.98 -6.09 -1.26
C GLY A 9 4.08 -4.94 -0.85
N ARG A 10 4.07 -4.64 0.45
CA ARG A 10 2.99 -3.81 1.05
C ARG A 10 3.14 -2.31 0.82
N SER A 11 4.30 -1.88 0.33
CA SER A 11 4.68 -0.47 0.20
C SER A 11 5.01 -0.03 -1.22
N ARG A 12 5.32 -0.96 -2.13
CA ARG A 12 5.74 -0.67 -3.51
C ARG A 12 5.28 -1.76 -4.44
N LEU A 13 4.59 -1.41 -5.51
CA LEU A 13 3.96 -2.36 -6.43
C LEU A 13 3.09 -3.35 -5.67
N ARG A 14 2.06 -2.83 -4.99
CA ARG A 14 1.20 -3.57 -4.04
C ARG A 14 0.42 -4.77 -4.60
N SER A 15 0.38 -4.93 -5.91
CA SER A 15 -0.19 -6.10 -6.59
C SER A 15 0.79 -7.25 -6.77
N TYR A 16 2.00 -7.15 -6.23
CA TYR A 16 3.05 -8.15 -6.36
C TYR A 16 3.54 -8.59 -4.97
N PRO A 17 3.98 -9.84 -4.79
CA PRO A 17 4.59 -10.30 -3.55
C PRO A 17 5.82 -9.48 -3.14
N GLU A 18 6.16 -9.49 -1.85
CA GLU A 18 7.36 -8.81 -1.33
C GLU A 18 8.63 -9.25 -2.07
N ASP A 19 9.48 -8.29 -2.44
CA ASP A 19 10.73 -8.51 -3.19
C ASP A 19 10.57 -9.32 -4.49
N ARG A 20 9.37 -9.32 -5.11
CA ARG A 20 9.10 -10.00 -6.38
C ARG A 20 10.08 -9.62 -7.48
N TYR A 21 10.50 -8.36 -7.51
CA TYR A 21 11.50 -7.85 -8.44
C TYR A 21 12.67 -7.23 -7.70
N SER A 22 13.88 -7.70 -7.96
CA SER A 22 15.12 -7.17 -7.39
C SER A 22 16.17 -7.02 -8.50
N GLY A 23 17.09 -6.08 -8.31
CA GLY A 23 18.13 -5.77 -9.28
C GLY A 23 19.21 -4.87 -8.68
N ALA A 24 20.24 -4.55 -9.47
CA ALA A 24 21.30 -3.65 -9.03
C ALA A 24 20.87 -2.17 -8.98
N HIS A 25 19.85 -1.80 -9.77
CA HIS A 25 19.27 -0.46 -9.83
C HIS A 25 17.74 -0.56 -9.87
N THR A 26 17.07 0.37 -9.19
CA THR A 26 15.61 0.39 -9.06
C THR A 26 15.09 1.81 -9.21
N SER A 27 14.03 1.99 -10.01
CA SER A 27 13.23 3.22 -10.07
C SER A 27 11.80 2.91 -9.65
N PHE A 28 11.21 3.77 -8.82
CA PHE A 28 9.83 3.64 -8.36
C PHE A 28 9.14 4.99 -8.37
N TYR A 29 7.93 5.03 -8.90
CA TYR A 29 7.05 6.18 -8.91
C TYR A 29 5.69 5.74 -8.37
N GLY A 30 5.23 6.40 -7.30
CA GLY A 30 3.95 6.13 -6.68
C GLY A 30 3.15 7.41 -6.55
N THR A 31 1.88 7.34 -6.92
CA THR A 31 0.89 8.40 -6.69
C THR A 31 -0.22 7.82 -5.85
N GLU A 32 -0.61 8.53 -4.79
CA GLU A 32 -1.68 8.11 -3.90
C GLU A 32 -2.55 9.31 -3.55
N PHE A 33 -3.85 9.16 -3.77
CA PHE A 33 -4.87 10.08 -3.30
C PHE A 33 -5.53 9.47 -2.06
N ARG A 34 -5.47 10.18 -0.93
CA ARG A 34 -6.05 9.74 0.33
C ARG A 34 -7.16 10.67 0.78
N TRP A 35 -8.35 10.10 0.95
CA TRP A 35 -9.52 10.80 1.46
C TRP A 35 -9.78 10.38 2.91
N ASN A 36 -9.66 11.34 3.83
CA ASN A 36 -10.13 11.21 5.20
C ASN A 36 -11.64 11.44 5.23
N LEU A 37 -12.42 10.38 5.47
CA LEU A 37 -13.88 10.47 5.53
C LEU A 37 -14.36 11.01 6.87
N THR A 38 -13.58 10.81 7.94
CA THR A 38 -13.97 11.25 9.28
C THR A 38 -12.74 11.63 10.07
N GLU A 39 -12.76 12.86 10.56
CA GLU A 39 -11.78 13.41 11.49
C GLU A 39 -12.46 13.46 12.87
N GLU A 40 -12.28 12.37 13.63
CA GLU A 40 -12.36 12.30 15.10
C GLU A 40 -13.67 12.46 15.90
N PHE A 41 -14.83 12.86 15.37
CA PHE A 41 -15.95 13.23 16.27
C PHE A 41 -17.33 12.57 16.10
N THR A 42 -17.54 11.67 15.14
CA THR A 42 -18.85 11.02 14.97
C THR A 42 -18.77 9.53 15.26
N PRO A 43 -19.38 9.03 16.36
CA PRO A 43 -19.51 7.60 16.59
C PRO A 43 -20.31 6.98 15.43
N PHE A 44 -19.69 6.04 14.71
CA PHE A 44 -20.37 5.32 13.65
C PHE A 44 -21.27 4.23 14.25
N ASN A 45 -22.47 4.10 13.69
CA ASN A 45 -23.40 3.04 14.03
C ASN A 45 -23.31 1.93 12.97
N ILE A 46 -22.14 1.29 12.87
CA ILE A 46 -21.98 0.06 12.09
C ILE A 46 -22.35 -1.08 13.03
N TYR A 47 -23.20 -2.02 12.60
CA TYR A 47 -23.80 -3.10 13.41
C TYR A 47 -22.82 -3.91 14.29
N ILE A 48 -21.51 -3.82 14.03
CA ILE A 48 -20.43 -4.56 14.70
C ILE A 48 -19.62 -3.68 15.67
N MET A 49 -19.62 -2.35 15.53
CA MET A 49 -18.74 -1.43 16.28
C MET A 49 -19.50 -0.17 16.70
N LYS A 50 -20.25 -0.27 17.81
CA LYS A 50 -20.97 0.85 18.43
C LYS A 50 -20.05 1.56 19.43
N ASP A 51 -20.03 2.89 19.41
CA ASP A 51 -19.41 3.77 20.44
C ASP A 51 -17.87 3.91 20.47
N ILE A 52 -17.16 3.52 19.40
CA ILE A 52 -15.69 3.68 19.31
C ILE A 52 -15.35 4.87 18.39
N ARG A 53 -14.57 5.85 18.89
CA ARG A 53 -14.00 6.91 18.03
C ARG A 53 -13.15 6.26 16.96
N THR A 54 -13.47 6.54 15.71
CA THR A 54 -12.86 5.85 14.58
C THR A 54 -12.53 6.85 13.49
N ALA A 55 -11.27 6.85 13.04
CA ALA A 55 -10.87 7.59 11.84
C ALA A 55 -10.92 6.65 10.63
N LEU A 56 -11.64 7.06 9.59
CA LEU A 56 -11.82 6.29 8.36
C LEU A 56 -11.12 6.98 7.19
N GLN A 57 -10.30 6.23 6.46
CA GLN A 57 -9.58 6.71 5.30
C GLN A 57 -9.78 5.74 4.13
N ILE A 58 -9.95 6.31 2.95
CA ILE A 58 -9.88 5.57 1.68
C ILE A 58 -8.68 6.12 0.91
N ALA A 59 -7.90 5.24 0.31
CA ALA A 59 -6.80 5.60 -0.56
C ALA A 59 -7.00 4.99 -1.94
N PHE A 60 -6.68 5.74 -2.98
CA PHE A 60 -6.55 5.24 -4.34
C PHE A 60 -5.11 5.46 -4.77
N PHE A 61 -4.49 4.43 -5.35
CA PHE A 61 -3.09 4.48 -5.70
C PHE A 61 -2.81 3.96 -7.10
N TYR A 62 -1.79 4.53 -7.70
CA TYR A 62 -1.17 4.07 -8.93
C TYR A 62 0.35 4.11 -8.75
N GLU A 63 1.00 3.00 -9.03
CA GLU A 63 2.41 2.75 -8.81
C GLU A 63 3.03 2.17 -10.07
N ALA A 64 4.23 2.63 -10.42
CA ALA A 64 5.02 2.12 -11.52
C ALA A 64 6.47 1.98 -11.09
N GLY A 65 7.12 0.90 -11.51
CA GLY A 65 8.52 0.66 -11.15
C GLY A 65 9.26 -0.20 -12.15
N SER A 66 10.58 -0.10 -12.12
CA SER A 66 11.50 -0.84 -12.98
C SER A 66 12.73 -1.24 -12.17
N VAL A 67 13.25 -2.44 -12.46
CA VAL A 67 14.53 -2.93 -11.94
C VAL A 67 15.43 -3.30 -13.11
N ALA A 68 16.72 -3.00 -13.00
CA ALA A 68 17.70 -3.33 -14.03
C ALA A 68 19.10 -3.50 -13.43
N ASP A 69 19.96 -4.24 -14.13
CA ASP A 69 21.36 -4.40 -13.74
C ASP A 69 22.21 -3.19 -14.13
N LYS A 70 21.87 -2.51 -15.24
CA LYS A 70 22.50 -1.26 -15.66
C LYS A 70 21.53 -0.09 -15.55
N VAL A 71 22.04 1.07 -15.15
CA VAL A 71 21.26 2.32 -15.11
C VAL A 71 20.68 2.68 -16.48
N SER A 72 21.38 2.40 -17.57
CA SER A 72 20.93 2.68 -18.93
C SER A 72 19.72 1.86 -19.38
N GLU A 73 19.46 0.73 -18.71
CA GLU A 73 18.34 -0.18 -19.00
C GLU A 73 17.14 0.08 -18.05
N LEU A 74 17.30 1.04 -17.12
CA LEU A 74 16.27 1.37 -16.14
C LEU A 74 15.11 2.10 -16.82
N GLY A 75 13.92 1.49 -16.77
CA GLY A 75 12.73 2.00 -17.46
C GLY A 75 12.39 1.26 -18.76
N ASP A 76 13.25 0.36 -19.26
CA ASP A 76 12.95 -0.45 -20.44
C ASP A 76 11.78 -1.42 -20.17
N ILE A 77 11.74 -1.97 -18.96
CA ILE A 77 10.66 -2.82 -18.49
C ILE A 77 10.03 -2.17 -17.26
N VAL A 78 8.82 -1.63 -17.43
CA VAL A 78 8.03 -1.04 -16.34
C VAL A 78 6.94 -2.00 -15.91
N LYS A 79 6.77 -2.14 -14.60
CA LYS A 79 5.69 -2.85 -13.94
C LYS A 79 4.76 -1.83 -13.29
N SER A 80 3.46 -2.00 -13.48
CA SER A 80 2.45 -1.11 -12.90
C SER A 80 1.55 -1.87 -11.93
N SER A 81 1.18 -1.18 -10.86
CA SER A 81 0.23 -1.65 -9.86
C SER A 81 -0.72 -0.52 -9.52
N TYR A 82 -2.01 -0.81 -9.42
CA TYR A 82 -3.00 0.18 -9.01
C TYR A 82 -4.10 -0.47 -8.19
N GLY A 83 -4.74 0.31 -7.34
CA GLY A 83 -5.69 -0.26 -6.42
C GLY A 83 -6.31 0.76 -5.48
N ALA A 84 -7.05 0.22 -4.52
CA ALA A 84 -7.67 0.98 -3.46
C ALA A 84 -7.35 0.36 -2.11
N GLY A 85 -7.19 1.23 -1.11
CA GLY A 85 -6.95 0.87 0.27
C GLY A 85 -8.03 1.46 1.17
N PHE A 86 -8.43 0.70 2.17
CA PHE A 86 -9.25 1.15 3.28
C PHE A 86 -8.41 1.11 4.54
N ARG A 87 -8.47 2.18 5.33
CA ARG A 87 -7.81 2.25 6.64
C ARG A 87 -8.77 2.74 7.70
N MET A 88 -8.78 2.03 8.82
CA MET A 88 -9.52 2.36 10.02
C MET A 88 -8.55 2.46 11.20
N VAL A 89 -8.69 3.52 11.99
CA VAL A 89 -7.95 3.68 13.25
C VAL A 89 -8.94 3.79 14.39
N THR A 90 -8.86 2.88 15.36
CA THR A 90 -9.73 2.88 16.54
C THR A 90 -9.21 3.84 17.62
N ALA A 91 -10.07 4.20 18.58
CA ALA A 91 -9.71 5.02 19.74
C ALA A 91 -8.58 4.41 20.59
N SER A 92 -8.47 3.07 20.61
CA SER A 92 -7.38 2.35 21.29
C SER A 92 -6.05 2.40 20.53
N GLY A 93 -6.03 3.02 19.35
CA GLY A 93 -4.86 3.08 18.48
C GLY A 93 -4.65 1.81 17.66
N ILE A 94 -5.62 0.92 17.48
CA ILE A 94 -5.47 -0.21 16.56
C ILE A 94 -5.73 0.29 15.14
N VAL A 95 -4.85 -0.08 14.20
CA VAL A 95 -4.98 0.21 12.78
C VAL A 95 -5.38 -1.07 12.05
N PHE A 96 -6.49 -0.99 11.33
CA PHE A 96 -6.87 -1.97 10.32
C PHE A 96 -6.63 -1.37 8.95
N ARG A 97 -5.90 -2.07 8.09
CA ARG A 97 -5.70 -1.71 6.68
C ARG A 97 -6.07 -2.89 5.81
N ALA A 98 -6.85 -2.63 4.77
CA ALA A 98 -7.19 -3.60 3.75
C ALA A 98 -6.97 -2.96 2.39
N ASP A 99 -6.06 -3.51 1.60
CA ASP A 99 -5.75 -3.04 0.26
C ASP A 99 -6.09 -4.12 -0.76
N VAL A 100 -6.67 -3.69 -1.88
CA VAL A 100 -6.87 -4.51 -3.06
C VAL A 100 -6.11 -3.83 -4.20
N ALA A 101 -5.12 -4.54 -4.72
CA ALA A 101 -4.25 -4.06 -5.79
C ALA A 101 -4.37 -5.00 -6.99
N THR A 102 -4.25 -4.45 -8.19
CA THR A 102 -4.18 -5.22 -9.43
C THR A 102 -3.03 -4.71 -10.30
N GLY A 103 -2.46 -5.62 -11.07
CA GLY A 103 -1.35 -5.34 -11.97
C GLY A 103 -1.23 -6.44 -13.03
N ASN A 104 -0.06 -6.53 -13.67
CA ASN A 104 0.15 -7.48 -14.76
C ASN A 104 0.10 -8.96 -14.31
N GLU A 105 0.30 -9.25 -13.02
CA GLU A 105 0.30 -10.61 -12.46
C GLU A 105 -1.03 -11.00 -11.79
N GLY A 106 -2.03 -10.11 -11.79
CA GLY A 106 -3.36 -10.36 -11.23
C GLY A 106 -3.69 -9.48 -10.04
N VAL A 107 -4.62 -9.95 -9.21
CA VAL A 107 -5.15 -9.24 -8.04
C VAL A 107 -4.49 -9.76 -6.78
N GLU A 108 -4.02 -8.84 -5.94
CA GLU A 108 -3.49 -9.11 -4.61
C GLU A 108 -4.36 -8.41 -3.57
N ILE A 109 -4.65 -9.12 -2.47
CA ILE A 109 -5.39 -8.57 -1.33
C ILE A 109 -4.48 -8.62 -0.11
N THR A 110 -4.23 -7.46 0.50
CA THR A 110 -3.41 -7.34 1.70
C THR A 110 -4.27 -6.86 2.86
N VAL A 111 -4.24 -7.59 3.99
CA VAL A 111 -4.86 -7.16 5.24
C VAL A 111 -3.78 -7.02 6.32
N ILE A 112 -3.77 -5.89 7.00
CA ILE A 112 -2.82 -5.56 8.06
C ILE A 112 -3.60 -5.13 9.31
N ILE A 113 -3.24 -5.72 10.44
CA ILE A 113 -3.77 -5.37 11.76
C ILE A 113 -2.57 -5.11 12.65
N GLY A 114 -2.46 -3.93 13.24
CA GLY A 114 -1.33 -3.57 14.08
C GLY A 114 -1.50 -2.22 14.75
N TYR A 115 -0.45 -1.75 15.43
CA TYR A 115 -0.43 -0.43 16.05
C TYR A 115 0.28 0.61 15.15
N PRO A 116 -0.08 1.91 15.23
CA PRO A 116 0.43 2.94 14.33
C PRO A 116 1.91 3.27 14.53
N TRP A 117 2.53 2.78 15.61
CA TRP A 117 3.95 2.94 15.91
C TRP A 117 4.78 1.69 15.59
N GLU A 118 4.16 0.59 15.15
CA GLU A 118 4.91 -0.56 14.66
C GLU A 118 5.31 -0.29 13.19
N PRO A 119 6.55 -0.61 12.79
CA PRO A 119 6.90 -0.58 11.37
C PRO A 119 6.08 -1.64 10.67
N LEU A 120 5.08 -1.20 9.89
CA LEU A 120 4.27 -2.06 9.04
C LEU A 120 5.10 -2.54 7.86
#